data_AF-A0AB74E501-F1
#
_entry.id   AF-A0AB74E501-F1
#
_cell.length_a   1.000
_cell.length_b   1.000
_cell.length_c   1.000
_cell.angle_alpha   90.00
_cell.angle_beta   90.00
_cell.angle_gamma   90.00
#
_symmetry.space_group_name_H-M   'P 1'
#
loop_
_entity.id
_entity.type
_entity.pdbx_description
1 polymer ?
#
loop_
_entity_poly.entity_id
_entity_poly.type
_entity_poly.pdbx_seq_one_letter_code
_entity_poly.pdbx_strand_id
1 'polypeptide(L)'
;INCIYDEFSLNTYMNKILKTTMKCLIKTDISRKNKIKLRKLLVHFNNVDTLDYRNIQWYHSFDRNNQTYKMLISICYLIFQGVIQTESKGQNDLMVFVDEQQISRLYEKFILEYYKKEFPELVVTSSNIQWSLDNDDNVNMLPVMRSDIMLRYKDKCLIIDAKFYKNTLHNYYDTKKIHSTNLYQ
;
A
#
# COMPACT_ATOMS: atom_id res chain seq x y z
N ILE A 1 -43.22 -20.80 9.07
CA ILE A 1 -41.94 -21.34 8.56
C ILE A 1 -41.39 -20.29 7.60
N ASN A 2 -40.49 -19.43 8.07
CA ASN A 2 -39.83 -18.44 7.23
C ASN A 2 -38.58 -19.08 6.66
N CYS A 3 -38.68 -19.57 5.42
CA CYS A 3 -37.50 -20.00 4.66
C CYS A 3 -36.70 -18.74 4.29
N ILE A 4 -35.54 -18.56 4.93
CA ILE A 4 -34.52 -17.62 4.49
C ILE A 4 -33.81 -18.32 3.33
N TYR A 5 -34.13 -17.93 2.11
CA TYR A 5 -33.32 -18.30 0.94
C TYR A 5 -32.10 -17.37 0.91
N ASP A 6 -30.91 -17.94 0.78
CA ASP A 6 -29.71 -17.18 0.43
C ASP A 6 -29.83 -16.71 -1.02
N GLU A 7 -30.47 -15.55 -1.24
CA GLU A 7 -30.44 -14.90 -2.54
C GLU A 7 -28.99 -14.52 -2.86
N PHE A 8 -28.46 -15.07 -3.96
CA PHE A 8 -27.18 -14.65 -4.51
C PHE A 8 -27.30 -13.21 -5.02
N SER A 9 -27.10 -12.25 -4.11
CA SER A 9 -27.19 -10.83 -4.42
C SER A 9 -25.87 -10.30 -4.93
N LEU A 10 -25.90 -9.68 -6.11
CA LEU A 10 -24.77 -8.92 -6.64
C LEU A 10 -24.45 -7.69 -5.77
N ASN A 11 -25.36 -7.27 -4.88
CA ASN A 11 -25.24 -6.08 -4.04
C ASN A 11 -24.39 -6.32 -2.77
N THR A 12 -23.27 -7.03 -2.91
CA THR A 12 -22.34 -7.31 -1.81
C THR A 12 -21.54 -6.07 -1.42
N TYR A 13 -21.06 -6.00 -0.17
CA TYR A 13 -20.24 -4.88 0.30
C TYR A 13 -19.00 -4.63 -0.58
N MET A 14 -18.32 -5.70 -0.99
CA MET A 14 -17.16 -5.61 -1.89
C MET A 14 -17.54 -5.01 -3.25
N ASN A 15 -18.66 -5.42 -3.84
CA ASN A 15 -19.14 -4.83 -5.09
C ASN A 15 -19.55 -3.36 -4.91
N LYS A 16 -20.10 -2.97 -3.75
CA LYS A 16 -20.39 -1.57 -3.42
C LYS A 16 -19.10 -0.75 -3.34
N ILE A 17 -18.00 -1.27 -2.78
CA ILE A 17 -16.68 -0.63 -2.81
C ILE A 17 -16.21 -0.44 -4.24
N LEU A 18 -16.27 -1.48 -5.09
CA LEU A 18 -15.85 -1.39 -6.49
C LEU A 18 -16.65 -0.32 -7.26
N LYS A 19 -17.98 -0.33 -7.14
CA LYS A 19 -18.84 0.67 -7.79
C LYS A 19 -18.49 2.09 -7.34
N THR A 20 -18.29 2.28 -6.04
CA THR A 20 -17.96 3.58 -5.45
C THR A 20 -16.60 4.07 -5.96
N THR A 21 -15.59 3.19 -6.00
CA THR A 21 -14.25 3.49 -6.54
C THR A 21 -14.31 3.90 -8.00
N MET A 22 -15.02 3.13 -8.85
CA MET A 22 -15.15 3.45 -10.28
C MET A 22 -15.84 4.79 -10.51
N LYS A 23 -16.90 5.11 -9.74
CA LYS A 23 -17.56 6.41 -9.80
C LYS A 23 -16.65 7.56 -9.39
N CYS A 24 -15.79 7.35 -8.39
CA CYS A 24 -14.80 8.34 -7.96
C CYS A 24 -13.78 8.61 -9.09
N LEU A 25 -13.17 7.55 -9.62
CA LEU A 25 -12.16 7.64 -10.70
C LEU A 25 -12.66 8.33 -11.97
N ILE A 26 -13.96 8.26 -12.28
CA ILE A 26 -14.52 8.95 -13.46
C ILE A 26 -14.48 10.47 -13.28
N LYS A 27 -14.56 10.97 -12.04
CA LYS A 27 -14.54 12.40 -11.71
C LYS A 27 -13.13 12.99 -11.68
N THR A 28 -12.10 12.18 -11.54
CA THR A 28 -10.70 12.61 -11.49
C THR A 28 -10.08 12.72 -12.88
N ASP A 29 -8.86 13.25 -12.99
CA ASP A 29 -8.19 13.42 -14.27
C ASP A 29 -7.47 12.15 -14.76
N ILE A 30 -8.25 11.13 -15.12
CA ILE A 30 -7.75 9.94 -15.82
C ILE A 30 -7.99 10.04 -17.34
N SER A 31 -7.19 9.30 -18.10
CA SER A 31 -7.31 9.23 -19.56
C SER A 31 -8.74 8.94 -20.02
N ARG A 32 -9.16 9.59 -21.13
CA ARG A 32 -10.50 9.41 -21.73
C ARG A 32 -10.79 7.93 -22.03
N LYS A 33 -9.78 7.17 -22.49
CA LYS A 33 -9.88 5.72 -22.74
C LYS A 33 -10.28 4.96 -21.48
N ASN A 34 -9.70 5.29 -20.32
CA ASN A 34 -10.03 4.66 -19.04
C ASN A 34 -11.43 5.08 -18.56
N LYS A 35 -11.81 6.36 -18.69
CA LYS A 35 -13.19 6.81 -18.34
C LYS A 35 -14.25 6.04 -19.13
N ILE A 36 -14.02 5.78 -20.42
CA ILE A 36 -14.95 4.99 -21.25
C ILE A 36 -15.04 3.54 -20.75
N LYS A 37 -13.90 2.89 -20.47
CA LYS A 37 -13.88 1.52 -19.93
C LYS A 37 -14.63 1.41 -18.60
N LEU A 38 -14.38 2.34 -17.67
CA LEU A 38 -15.06 2.36 -16.37
C LEU A 38 -16.58 2.56 -16.50
N ARG A 39 -17.03 3.44 -17.41
CA ARG A 39 -18.47 3.61 -17.67
C ARG A 39 -19.12 2.35 -18.22
N LYS A 40 -18.44 1.62 -19.12
CA LYS A 40 -18.94 0.33 -19.63
C LYS A 40 -19.07 -0.69 -18.50
N LEU A 41 -18.07 -0.78 -17.62
CA LEU A 41 -18.11 -1.69 -16.47
C LEU A 41 -19.24 -1.34 -15.50
N LEU A 42 -19.49 -0.05 -15.25
CA LEU A 42 -20.56 0.40 -14.34
C LEU A 42 -21.96 -0.06 -14.74
N VAL A 43 -22.21 -0.36 -16.02
CA VAL A 43 -23.49 -0.92 -16.48
C VAL A 43 -23.79 -2.25 -15.78
N HIS A 44 -22.78 -3.07 -15.52
CA HIS A 44 -22.93 -4.34 -14.80
C HIS A 44 -23.20 -4.14 -13.29
N PHE A 45 -22.99 -2.94 -12.77
CA PHE A 45 -23.18 -2.60 -11.35
C PHE A 45 -24.47 -1.80 -11.13
N ASN A 46 -25.42 -1.81 -12.06
CA ASN A 46 -26.67 -1.03 -11.94
C ASN A 46 -27.41 -1.33 -10.62
N ASN A 47 -27.54 -2.61 -10.26
CA ASN A 47 -28.24 -3.07 -9.05
C ASN A 47 -27.36 -3.11 -7.78
N VAL A 48 -26.19 -2.49 -7.82
CA VAL A 48 -25.27 -2.43 -6.67
C VAL A 48 -25.32 -1.03 -6.07
N ASP A 49 -25.43 -0.89 -4.75
CA ASP A 49 -25.45 0.42 -4.12
C ASP A 49 -24.06 1.08 -4.12
N THR A 50 -24.03 2.38 -3.89
CA THR A 50 -22.78 3.09 -3.56
C THR A 50 -22.66 3.28 -2.06
N LEU A 51 -21.43 3.34 -1.57
CA LEU A 51 -21.10 3.66 -0.18
C LEU A 51 -20.69 5.13 -0.05
N ASP A 52 -20.79 5.64 1.16
CA ASP A 52 -20.07 6.84 1.56
C ASP A 52 -18.59 6.48 1.75
N TYR A 53 -17.71 7.15 1.00
CA TYR A 53 -16.28 6.87 0.98
C TYR A 53 -15.60 7.08 2.35
N ARG A 54 -16.14 7.99 3.17
CA ARG A 54 -15.60 8.30 4.51
C ARG A 54 -15.81 7.18 5.51
N ASN A 55 -16.80 6.32 5.26
CA ASN A 55 -17.25 5.28 6.17
C ASN A 55 -16.98 3.86 5.63
N ILE A 56 -16.12 3.73 4.62
CA ILE A 56 -15.72 2.42 4.10
C ILE A 56 -14.85 1.72 5.15
N GLN A 57 -15.30 0.55 5.59
CA GLN A 57 -14.50 -0.37 6.38
C GLN A 57 -13.63 -1.18 5.42
N TRP A 58 -12.30 -1.01 5.51
CA TRP A 58 -11.37 -1.65 4.59
C TRP A 58 -10.85 -3.01 5.07
N TYR A 59 -10.97 -3.28 6.37
CA TYR A 59 -10.57 -4.55 6.94
C TYR A 59 -11.69 -5.58 6.78
N HIS A 60 -11.48 -6.53 5.87
CA HIS A 60 -12.39 -7.65 5.64
C HIS A 60 -11.64 -8.97 5.77
N SER A 61 -12.29 -9.94 6.41
CA SER A 61 -11.83 -11.33 6.34
C SER A 61 -12.08 -11.86 4.93
N PHE A 62 -11.01 -12.25 4.25
CA PHE A 62 -11.10 -12.91 2.97
C PHE A 62 -11.17 -14.42 3.16
N ASP A 63 -12.18 -15.06 2.59
CA ASP A 63 -12.36 -16.51 2.54
C ASP A 63 -12.04 -17.04 1.13
N ARG A 64 -12.19 -18.35 0.92
CA ARG A 64 -11.95 -18.97 -0.39
C ARG A 64 -12.89 -18.44 -1.49
N ASN A 65 -14.09 -18.00 -1.14
CA ASN A 65 -15.11 -17.55 -2.09
C ASN A 65 -14.87 -16.11 -2.56
N ASN A 66 -14.18 -15.29 -1.76
CA ASN A 66 -13.92 -13.89 -2.06
C ASN A 66 -12.42 -13.53 -2.17
N GLN A 67 -11.53 -14.53 -2.18
CA GLN A 67 -10.08 -14.33 -2.26
C GLN A 67 -9.65 -13.49 -3.48
N THR A 68 -10.38 -13.60 -4.60
CA THR A 68 -10.16 -12.82 -5.82
C THR A 68 -10.37 -11.32 -5.61
N TYR A 69 -11.25 -10.94 -4.69
CA TYR A 69 -11.50 -9.54 -4.33
C TYR A 69 -10.36 -8.93 -3.52
N LYS A 70 -9.53 -9.74 -2.85
CA LYS A 70 -8.45 -9.24 -1.98
C LYS A 70 -7.57 -8.22 -2.69
N MET A 71 -7.12 -8.55 -3.90
CA MET A 71 -6.29 -7.65 -4.70
C MET A 71 -7.06 -6.40 -5.14
N LEU A 72 -8.29 -6.58 -5.64
CA LEU A 72 -9.12 -5.48 -6.13
C LEU A 72 -9.48 -4.48 -5.02
N ILE A 73 -9.88 -4.97 -3.84
CA ILE A 73 -10.19 -4.14 -2.67
C ILE A 73 -8.93 -3.43 -2.16
N SER A 74 -7.77 -4.11 -2.18
CA SER A 74 -6.49 -3.48 -1.84
C SER A 74 -6.14 -2.32 -2.79
N ILE A 75 -6.38 -2.49 -4.09
CA ILE A 75 -6.19 -1.41 -5.08
C ILE A 75 -7.17 -0.26 -4.82
N CYS A 76 -8.44 -0.58 -4.55
CA CYS A 76 -9.45 0.44 -4.22
C CYS A 76 -9.05 1.22 -2.96
N TYR A 77 -8.55 0.53 -1.93
CA TYR A 77 -8.02 1.17 -0.72
C TYR A 77 -6.91 2.15 -1.04
N LEU A 78 -5.90 1.73 -1.81
CA LEU A 78 -4.79 2.60 -2.22
C LEU A 78 -5.26 3.81 -3.01
N ILE A 79 -6.21 3.62 -3.93
CA ILE A 79 -6.83 4.71 -4.69
C ILE A 79 -7.50 5.70 -3.75
N PHE A 80 -8.31 5.25 -2.79
CA PHE A 80 -8.97 6.16 -1.86
C PHE A 80 -8.01 6.85 -0.89
N GLN A 81 -6.98 6.18 -0.40
CA GLN A 81 -5.95 6.82 0.43
C GLN A 81 -5.22 7.92 -0.33
N GLY A 82 -4.86 7.68 -1.60
CA GLY A 82 -4.24 8.70 -2.46
C GLY A 82 -5.21 9.83 -2.87
N VAL A 83 -6.48 9.51 -3.11
CA VAL A 83 -7.52 10.50 -3.50
C VAL A 83 -7.90 11.41 -2.33
N ILE A 84 -8.11 10.87 -1.12
CA ILE A 84 -8.55 11.65 0.04
C ILE A 84 -7.52 12.71 0.44
N GLN A 85 -6.23 12.46 0.22
CA GLN A 85 -5.15 13.41 0.50
C GLN A 85 -5.16 14.62 -0.46
N THR A 86 -5.91 14.58 -1.57
CA THR A 86 -5.96 15.66 -2.58
C THR A 86 -7.14 16.63 -2.41
N GLU A 87 -7.90 16.59 -1.31
CA GLU A 87 -8.99 17.55 -1.05
C GLU A 87 -8.53 19.00 -0.71
N SER A 88 -7.28 19.38 -1.00
CA SER A 88 -6.87 20.79 -1.06
C SER A 88 -7.25 21.39 -2.42
N LYS A 89 -8.44 22.00 -2.48
CA LYS A 89 -9.02 22.78 -3.59
C LYS A 89 -8.06 23.13 -4.75
N GLY A 90 -8.06 22.32 -5.81
CA GLY A 90 -7.46 22.66 -7.11
C GLY A 90 -6.94 21.43 -7.84
N GLN A 91 -7.54 21.11 -8.98
CA GLN A 91 -7.16 20.06 -9.96
C GLN A 91 -6.67 18.73 -9.35
N ASN A 92 -7.60 17.78 -9.23
CA ASN A 92 -7.36 16.43 -8.71
C ASN A 92 -6.53 15.58 -9.69
N ASP A 93 -5.22 15.81 -9.72
CA ASP A 93 -4.25 14.89 -10.27
C ASP A 93 -4.05 13.74 -9.28
N LEU A 94 -4.62 12.57 -9.61
CA LEU A 94 -4.54 11.33 -8.83
C LEU A 94 -3.13 10.89 -8.41
N MET A 95 -2.11 11.44 -9.07
CA MET A 95 -0.78 10.84 -9.12
C MET A 95 0.32 11.74 -8.54
N VAL A 96 0.05 13.01 -8.22
CA VAL A 96 1.11 13.95 -7.82
C VAL A 96 1.54 13.77 -6.36
N PHE A 97 0.70 13.16 -5.50
CA PHE A 97 0.89 13.18 -4.05
C PHE A 97 0.60 11.85 -3.35
N VAL A 98 1.12 10.71 -3.84
CA VAL A 98 1.43 9.67 -2.84
C VAL A 98 2.60 10.24 -2.05
N ASP A 99 2.32 10.67 -0.82
CA ASP A 99 3.31 11.13 0.15
C ASP A 99 4.54 10.22 0.10
N GLU A 100 5.74 10.80 -0.03
CA GLU A 100 6.98 10.04 -0.17
C GLU A 100 7.15 9.07 1.01
N GLN A 101 6.64 9.44 2.19
CA GLN A 101 6.62 8.56 3.36
C GLN A 101 5.70 7.34 3.18
N GLN A 102 4.56 7.48 2.50
CA GLN A 102 3.66 6.37 2.19
C GLN A 102 4.23 5.46 1.12
N ILE A 103 4.90 6.00 0.09
CA ILE A 103 5.60 5.16 -0.88
C ILE A 103 6.77 4.44 -0.23
N SER A 104 7.55 5.11 0.64
CA SER A 104 8.65 4.47 1.39
C SER A 104 8.15 3.27 2.17
N ARG A 105 7.08 3.43 2.97
CA ARG A 105 6.47 2.32 3.72
C ARG A 105 5.96 1.20 2.81
N LEU A 106 5.38 1.54 1.65
CA LEU A 106 4.93 0.54 0.68
C LEU A 106 6.13 -0.23 0.10
N TYR A 107 7.22 0.48 -0.19
CA TYR A 107 8.45 -0.08 -0.73
C TYR A 107 9.14 -1.02 0.27
N GLU A 108 9.32 -0.57 1.51
CA GLU A 108 9.84 -1.39 2.63
C GLU A 108 9.01 -2.66 2.79
N LYS A 109 7.67 -2.51 2.86
CA LYS A 109 6.76 -3.65 3.01
C LYS A 109 6.80 -4.59 1.80
N PHE A 110 6.95 -4.05 0.59
CA PHE A 110 7.08 -4.84 -0.62
C PHE A 110 8.34 -5.71 -0.58
N ILE A 111 9.50 -5.14 -0.24
CA ILE A 111 10.76 -5.90 -0.15
C ILE A 111 10.63 -7.00 0.93
N LEU A 112 10.07 -6.66 2.08
CA LEU A 112 9.86 -7.61 3.17
C LEU A 112 8.98 -8.79 2.76
N GLU A 113 7.84 -8.53 2.11
CA GLU A 113 6.93 -9.59 1.64
C GLU A 113 7.48 -10.34 0.42
N TYR A 114 8.29 -9.70 -0.43
CA TYR A 114 9.00 -10.34 -1.53
C TYR A 114 9.95 -11.42 -1.01
N TYR A 115 10.82 -11.08 -0.06
CA TYR A 115 11.76 -12.07 0.49
C TYR A 115 11.05 -13.20 1.24
N LYS A 116 9.98 -12.91 1.99
CA LYS A 116 9.17 -13.96 2.64
C LYS A 116 8.58 -14.95 1.64
N LYS A 117 8.16 -14.48 0.48
CA LYS A 117 7.46 -15.28 -0.52
C LYS A 117 8.41 -16.06 -1.41
N GLU A 118 9.43 -15.38 -1.95
CA GLU A 118 10.32 -15.95 -2.96
C GLU A 118 11.46 -16.79 -2.35
N PHE A 119 11.79 -16.58 -1.07
CA PHE A 119 12.84 -17.31 -0.36
C PHE A 119 12.34 -17.91 0.96
N PRO A 120 11.52 -18.97 0.93
CA PRO A 120 10.95 -19.60 2.12
C PRO A 120 11.99 -20.12 3.13
N GLU A 121 13.21 -20.38 2.68
CA GLU A 121 14.34 -20.81 3.50
C GLU A 121 14.96 -19.68 4.36
N LEU A 122 14.63 -18.42 4.08
CA LEU A 122 15.08 -17.27 4.85
C LEU A 122 14.10 -16.97 5.99
N VAL A 123 14.65 -16.65 7.16
CA VAL A 123 13.84 -15.99 8.21
C VAL A 123 13.86 -14.49 7.95
N VAL A 124 12.72 -13.96 7.53
CA VAL A 124 12.55 -12.56 7.14
C VAL A 124 11.72 -11.81 8.18
N THR A 125 12.30 -10.80 8.82
CA THR A 125 11.66 -10.02 9.90
C THR A 125 12.03 -8.55 9.82
N SER A 126 11.23 -7.65 10.40
CA SER A 126 11.69 -6.31 10.78
C SER A 126 11.91 -6.30 12.30
N SER A 127 13.17 -6.24 12.72
CA SER A 127 13.56 -6.36 14.14
C SER A 127 14.14 -5.07 14.69
N ASN A 128 13.94 -4.87 15.99
CA ASN A 128 14.70 -3.86 16.72
C ASN A 128 16.11 -4.41 16.95
N ILE A 129 17.11 -3.66 16.53
CA ILE A 129 18.53 -3.97 16.77
C ILE A 129 18.91 -3.24 18.05
N GLN A 130 19.46 -3.98 19.02
CA GLN A 130 19.95 -3.34 20.24
C GLN A 130 21.28 -2.64 19.95
N TRP A 131 21.49 -1.48 20.57
CA TRP A 131 22.75 -0.77 20.51
C TRP A 131 23.84 -1.60 21.18
N SER A 132 24.95 -1.81 20.48
CA SER A 132 26.15 -2.41 21.08
C SER A 132 26.87 -1.34 21.89
N LEU A 133 26.59 -1.25 23.19
CA LEU A 133 27.28 -0.37 24.11
C LEU A 133 28.09 -1.19 25.11
N ASP A 134 29.27 -0.68 25.48
CA ASP A 134 30.10 -1.31 26.49
C ASP A 134 29.57 -1.08 27.93
N ASN A 135 28.66 -0.10 28.12
CA ASN A 135 28.05 0.25 29.41
C ASN A 135 26.53 0.53 29.25
N ASP A 136 25.73 0.05 30.20
CA ASP A 136 24.24 0.06 30.15
C ASP A 136 23.58 1.42 30.47
N ASP A 137 24.34 2.41 30.93
CA ASP A 137 23.77 3.58 31.63
C ASP A 137 23.04 4.61 30.74
N ASN A 138 23.01 4.44 29.41
CA ASN A 138 22.39 5.41 28.50
C ASN A 138 21.50 4.81 27.40
N VAL A 139 21.16 3.51 27.47
CA VAL A 139 20.36 2.83 26.42
C VAL A 139 18.99 3.48 26.23
N ASN A 140 18.36 3.95 27.32
CA ASN A 140 17.02 4.56 27.29
C ASN A 140 16.98 5.95 26.62
N MET A 141 18.12 6.60 26.39
CA MET A 141 18.21 7.89 25.71
C MET A 141 18.52 7.76 24.21
N LEU A 142 18.84 6.55 23.75
CA LEU A 142 19.14 6.29 22.34
C LEU A 142 17.88 5.95 21.56
N PRO A 143 17.79 6.37 20.28
CA PRO A 143 16.64 6.02 19.44
C PRO A 143 16.58 4.51 19.24
N VAL A 144 15.37 3.95 19.19
CA VAL A 144 15.21 2.52 18.87
C VAL A 144 15.67 2.29 17.43
N MET A 145 16.76 1.53 17.24
CA MET A 145 17.16 1.10 15.89
C MET A 145 16.20 0.02 15.43
N ARG A 146 15.45 0.32 14.38
CA ARG A 146 14.56 -0.64 13.74
C ARG A 146 15.01 -0.84 12.31
N SER A 147 15.42 -2.06 11.97
CA SER A 147 15.77 -2.40 10.58
C SER A 147 14.48 -2.48 9.75
N ASP A 148 14.53 -1.99 8.52
CA ASP A 148 13.43 -2.15 7.56
C ASP A 148 13.22 -3.63 7.23
N ILE A 149 14.30 -4.35 6.84
CA ILE A 149 14.30 -5.80 6.62
C ILE A 149 15.56 -6.44 7.21
N MET A 150 15.37 -7.54 7.94
CA MET A 150 16.43 -8.45 8.38
C MET A 150 16.20 -9.83 7.77
N LEU A 151 17.19 -10.34 7.05
CA LEU A 151 17.23 -11.68 6.49
C LEU A 151 18.22 -12.53 7.28
N ARG A 152 17.77 -13.65 7.85
CA ARG A 152 18.64 -14.61 8.52
C ARG A 152 18.65 -15.93 7.77
N TYR A 153 19.86 -16.44 7.52
CA TYR A 153 20.09 -17.75 6.95
C TYR A 153 21.24 -18.43 7.69
N LYS A 154 20.93 -19.49 8.44
CA LYS A 154 21.88 -20.15 9.34
C LYS A 154 22.51 -19.11 10.28
N ASP A 155 23.84 -19.03 10.33
CA ASP A 155 24.60 -18.11 11.16
C ASP A 155 24.84 -16.74 10.51
N LYS A 156 24.29 -16.50 9.31
CA LYS A 156 24.44 -15.23 8.59
C LYS A 156 23.20 -14.37 8.77
N CYS A 157 23.43 -13.09 9.05
CA CYS A 157 22.40 -12.06 9.13
C CYS A 157 22.71 -10.96 8.12
N LEU A 158 21.71 -10.54 7.35
CA LEU A 158 21.78 -9.40 6.44
C LEU A 158 20.69 -8.41 6.84
N ILE A 159 21.11 -7.18 7.16
CA ILE A 159 20.23 -6.05 7.45
C ILE A 159 20.14 -5.18 6.20
N ILE A 160 18.92 -4.82 5.82
CA ILE A 160 18.62 -4.00 4.65
C ILE A 160 17.81 -2.80 5.15
N ASP A 161 18.35 -1.60 4.90
CA ASP A 161 17.62 -0.33 4.98
C ASP A 161 17.16 0.02 3.56
N ALA A 162 15.87 0.28 3.40
CA ALA A 162 15.24 0.47 2.10
C ALA A 162 14.63 1.86 2.02
N LYS A 163 15.25 2.76 1.25
CA LYS A 163 14.72 4.10 1.01
C LYS A 163 14.09 4.21 -0.37
N PHE A 164 12.92 4.84 -0.41
CA PHE A 164 12.31 5.29 -1.65
C PHE A 164 12.58 6.77 -1.87
N TYR A 165 13.12 7.13 -3.03
CA TYR A 165 13.28 8.53 -3.47
C TYR A 165 12.51 8.74 -4.76
N LYS A 166 11.66 9.78 -4.80
CA LYS A 166 10.92 10.16 -6.02
C LYS A 166 11.86 10.43 -7.20
N ASN A 167 13.03 11.01 -6.92
CA ASN A 167 14.13 11.18 -7.86
C ASN A 167 15.35 10.40 -7.37
N THR A 168 15.54 9.18 -7.86
CA THR A 168 16.65 8.30 -7.43
C THR A 168 18.03 8.78 -7.92
N LEU A 169 18.07 9.69 -8.90
CA LEU A 169 19.27 10.26 -9.50
C LEU A 169 19.09 11.77 -9.69
N HIS A 170 19.81 12.59 -8.93
CA HIS A 170 20.03 13.98 -9.31
C HIS A 170 21.16 14.03 -10.34
N ASN A 171 20.84 14.35 -11.60
CA ASN A 171 21.85 14.70 -12.60
C ASN A 171 22.33 16.13 -12.31
N TYR A 172 23.44 16.26 -11.57
CA TYR A 172 24.27 17.45 -11.61
C TYR A 172 25.56 17.05 -12.35
N TYR A 173 25.73 17.55 -13.58
CA TYR A 173 26.95 17.38 -14.40
C TYR A 173 27.45 15.92 -14.51
N ASP A 174 26.72 15.08 -15.26
CA ASP A 174 27.14 13.73 -15.73
C ASP A 174 27.71 12.73 -14.71
N THR A 175 27.53 12.95 -13.40
CA THR A 175 27.94 12.00 -12.36
C THR A 175 26.76 11.61 -11.50
N LYS A 176 26.43 10.31 -11.50
CA LYS A 176 25.38 9.73 -10.64
C LYS A 176 25.86 9.71 -9.19
N LYS A 177 25.42 10.66 -8.37
CA LYS A 177 25.67 10.61 -6.91
C LYS A 177 24.47 10.05 -6.18
N ILE A 178 24.70 9.01 -5.38
CA ILE A 178 23.75 8.47 -4.41
C ILE A 178 23.56 9.51 -3.29
N HIS A 179 22.35 9.67 -2.76
CA HIS A 179 22.10 10.49 -1.58
C HIS A 179 22.93 9.95 -0.40
N SER A 180 24.04 10.61 -0.09
CA SER A 180 25.03 10.17 0.92
C SER A 180 24.54 10.29 2.37
N THR A 181 23.36 10.86 2.59
CA THR A 181 22.72 11.00 3.90
C THR A 181 22.24 9.68 4.51
N ASN A 182 22.21 8.58 3.74
CA ASN A 182 21.66 7.29 4.19
C ASN A 182 22.72 6.27 4.63
N LEU A 183 24.01 6.59 4.43
CA LEU A 183 25.12 5.75 4.86
C LEU A 183 25.42 5.90 6.37
N TYR A 184 24.84 6.92 7.00
CA TYR A 184 24.96 7.22 8.42
C TYR A 184 23.58 7.14 9.07
N GLN A 185 23.02 5.93 9.14
CA GLN A 185 21.90 5.60 10.05
C GLN A 185 22.30 4.44 10.95
#